data_AF-A0A1Q3QBJ6-F1
#
_entry.id   AF-A0A1Q3QBJ6-F1
#
_cell.length_a   1.000
_cell.length_b   1.000
_cell.length_c   1.000
_cell.angle_alpha   90.00
_cell.angle_beta   90.00
_cell.angle_gamma   90.00
#
_symmetry.space_group_name_H-M   'P 1'
#
loop_
_entity.id
_entity.type
_entity.pdbx_description
1 polymer ?
#
loop_
_entity_poly.entity_id
_entity_poly.type
_entity_poly.pdbx_seq_one_letter_code
_entity_poly.pdbx_strand_id
1 'polypeptide(L)'
;MKKFTFLSIMGCIMLIFPACSSDEGEPASESLVTHNRIVLGNQNHVQIGSFVNLYSGKIYTIREAFENQGQIDLVFFHDDPSNAPCLVSPSAVAQYTTIDNKIQTDLQHGLAKWELLTTMEIGVTDITAGQFEGVKSYPELKTLIDKDNHVTVKGEYQISAGKVYKFKTGNEKWGLISIIALDGNAKTSGTVAMDVKIQK
;
A
#
# COMPACT_ATOMS: atom_id res chain seq x y z
N MET A 1 68.63 4.52 -65.15
CA MET A 1 67.66 3.44 -65.36
C MET A 1 67.18 3.00 -63.97
N LYS A 2 66.00 3.40 -63.50
CA LYS A 2 64.73 2.62 -63.45
C LYS A 2 64.95 1.15 -63.08
N LYS A 3 64.27 0.48 -62.14
CA LYS A 3 63.34 0.71 -60.98
C LYS A 3 62.99 -0.73 -60.48
N PHE A 4 62.29 -0.86 -59.32
CA PHE A 4 61.61 -2.06 -58.77
C PHE A 4 62.49 -3.06 -57.98
N THR A 5 62.16 -3.62 -56.81
CA THR A 5 60.89 -3.93 -56.09
C THR A 5 61.31 -4.24 -54.62
N PHE A 6 60.62 -3.91 -53.53
CA PHE A 6 59.49 -4.61 -52.90
C PHE A 6 59.16 -3.82 -51.61
N LEU A 7 57.91 -3.38 -51.44
CA LEU A 7 57.45 -2.80 -50.17
C LEU A 7 56.22 -3.60 -49.70
N SER A 8 56.38 -4.24 -48.56
CA SER A 8 55.37 -5.05 -47.87
C SER A 8 54.30 -4.13 -47.28
N ILE A 9 53.03 -4.32 -47.67
CA ILE A 9 51.89 -3.61 -47.10
C ILE A 9 51.31 -4.48 -45.98
N MET A 10 51.60 -4.09 -44.74
CA MET A 10 50.95 -4.59 -43.53
C MET A 10 49.61 -3.86 -43.39
N GLY A 11 48.49 -4.59 -43.48
CA GLY A 11 47.15 -4.04 -43.31
C GLY A 11 46.81 -3.78 -41.84
N CYS A 12 46.62 -2.50 -41.49
CA CYS A 12 45.95 -2.10 -40.24
C CYS A 12 44.44 -2.00 -40.51
N ILE A 13 43.67 -2.95 -39.98
CA ILE A 13 42.22 -2.88 -39.90
C ILE A 13 41.87 -1.94 -38.74
N MET A 14 41.37 -0.74 -39.04
CA MET A 14 40.75 0.11 -38.03
C MET A 14 39.36 -0.44 -37.68
N LEU A 15 39.21 -0.94 -36.46
CA LEU A 15 37.91 -1.23 -35.86
C LEU A 15 37.31 0.10 -35.38
N ILE A 16 36.31 0.59 -36.09
CA ILE A 16 35.43 1.66 -35.62
C ILE A 16 34.42 1.01 -34.67
N PHE A 17 34.59 1.21 -33.37
CA PHE A 17 33.53 0.91 -32.41
C PHE A 17 32.46 2.02 -32.51
N PRO A 18 31.19 1.71 -32.77
CA PRO A 18 30.13 2.68 -32.58
C PRO A 18 30.05 3.01 -31.09
N ALA A 19 30.18 4.30 -30.76
CA ALA A 19 29.90 4.81 -29.43
C ALA A 19 28.44 4.50 -29.10
N CYS A 20 28.21 3.47 -28.31
CA CYS A 20 26.93 3.20 -27.68
C CYS A 20 26.70 4.35 -26.68
N SER A 21 25.86 5.31 -27.04
CA SER A 21 25.33 6.26 -26.07
C SER A 21 24.51 5.45 -25.08
N SER A 22 25.05 5.24 -23.88
CA SER A 22 24.30 4.79 -22.73
C SER A 22 23.24 5.84 -22.45
N ASP A 23 22.04 5.57 -22.98
CA ASP A 23 20.80 6.21 -22.57
C ASP A 23 20.58 5.79 -21.12
N GLU A 24 21.15 6.55 -20.18
CA GLU A 24 20.82 6.44 -18.77
C GLU A 24 19.39 6.93 -18.61
N GLY A 25 18.46 5.99 -18.80
CA GLY A 25 17.05 6.22 -18.54
C GLY A 25 16.90 6.81 -17.15
N GLU A 26 16.46 8.07 -17.11
CA GLU A 26 16.05 8.74 -15.88
C GLU A 26 15.20 7.75 -15.07
N PRO A 27 15.51 7.51 -13.77
CA PRO A 27 14.69 6.62 -12.97
C PRO A 27 13.26 7.16 -13.02
N ALA A 28 12.31 6.31 -13.41
CA ALA A 28 10.90 6.68 -13.54
C ALA A 28 10.47 7.44 -12.28
N SER A 29 10.13 8.73 -12.44
CA SER A 29 9.83 9.58 -11.29
C SER A 29 8.68 8.96 -10.50
N GLU A 30 8.96 8.52 -9.28
CA GLU A 30 7.93 7.96 -8.43
C GLU A 30 6.89 9.04 -8.11
N SER A 31 5.62 8.73 -8.36
CA SER A 31 4.52 9.67 -8.24
C SER A 31 3.66 9.38 -7.01
N LEU A 32 2.86 10.36 -6.59
CA LEU A 32 2.00 10.26 -5.42
C LEU A 32 0.54 10.02 -5.84
N VAL A 33 -0.10 9.02 -5.25
CA VAL A 33 -1.56 8.84 -5.30
C VAL A 33 -2.16 9.36 -4.01
N THR A 34 -3.27 10.11 -4.10
CA THR A 34 -3.99 10.67 -2.96
C THR A 34 -5.47 10.36 -3.08
N HIS A 35 -6.06 9.85 -1.99
CA HIS A 35 -7.50 9.66 -1.86
C HIS A 35 -7.99 10.40 -0.63
N ASN A 36 -9.02 11.22 -0.79
CA ASN A 36 -9.61 11.97 0.31
C ASN A 36 -10.98 11.37 0.66
N ARG A 37 -11.24 11.23 1.96
CA ARG A 37 -12.50 10.77 2.56
C ARG A 37 -12.98 9.42 2.04
N ILE A 38 -12.09 8.43 2.02
CA ILE A 38 -12.50 7.03 1.91
C ILE A 38 -13.32 6.69 3.16
N VAL A 39 -14.49 6.07 2.98
CA VAL A 39 -15.33 5.59 4.08
C VAL A 39 -15.51 4.09 3.97
N LEU A 40 -15.05 3.35 4.98
CA LEU A 40 -15.26 1.91 5.09
C LEU A 40 -16.28 1.60 6.17
N GLY A 41 -17.12 0.59 5.91
CA GLY A 41 -18.06 0.04 6.89
C GLY A 41 -17.42 -1.10 7.66
N ASN A 42 -17.73 -1.26 8.95
CA ASN A 42 -17.28 -2.42 9.72
C ASN A 42 -18.02 -3.71 9.29
N GLN A 43 -17.72 -4.83 9.97
CA GLN A 43 -18.28 -6.15 9.68
C GLN A 43 -19.82 -6.26 9.78
N ASN A 44 -20.50 -5.28 10.36
CA ASN A 44 -21.96 -5.25 10.49
C ASN A 44 -22.61 -4.26 9.51
N HIS A 45 -21.81 -3.49 8.76
CA HIS A 45 -22.32 -2.47 7.88
C HIS A 45 -22.78 -3.07 6.53
N VAL A 46 -24.09 -3.07 6.28
CA VAL A 46 -24.67 -3.76 5.10
C VAL A 46 -24.59 -2.97 3.80
N GLN A 47 -24.41 -1.64 3.86
CA GLN A 47 -24.42 -0.76 2.67
C GLN A 47 -23.04 -0.28 2.21
N ILE A 48 -22.03 -0.30 3.08
CA ILE A 48 -20.68 0.23 2.83
C ILE A 48 -19.73 -0.93 3.05
N GLY A 49 -18.87 -1.17 2.08
CA GLY A 49 -17.90 -2.26 2.12
C GLY A 49 -16.83 -2.07 3.20
N SER A 50 -16.30 -3.19 3.67
CA SER A 50 -15.26 -3.26 4.70
C SER A 50 -13.85 -3.32 4.15
N PHE A 51 -13.69 -3.42 2.84
CA PHE A 51 -12.41 -3.67 2.18
C PHE A 51 -12.07 -2.54 1.21
N VAL A 52 -10.79 -2.26 1.02
CA VAL A 52 -10.34 -1.17 0.14
C VAL A 52 -9.09 -1.55 -0.65
N ASN A 53 -9.02 -1.03 -1.89
CA ASN A 53 -7.77 -0.93 -2.65
C ASN A 53 -7.24 0.51 -2.53
N LEU A 54 -6.06 0.70 -1.95
CA LEU A 54 -5.48 2.01 -1.65
C LEU A 54 -4.94 2.73 -2.89
N TYR A 55 -4.66 2.02 -3.98
CA TYR A 55 -4.22 2.65 -5.22
C TYR A 55 -5.38 3.26 -6.00
N SER A 56 -6.53 2.61 -6.02
CA SER A 56 -7.74 3.06 -6.73
C SER A 56 -8.74 3.81 -5.84
N GLY A 57 -8.65 3.66 -4.52
CA GLY A 57 -9.64 4.19 -3.56
C GLY A 57 -10.96 3.41 -3.57
N LYS A 58 -11.05 2.32 -4.34
CA LYS A 58 -12.28 1.55 -4.47
C LYS A 58 -12.57 0.75 -3.20
N ILE A 59 -13.82 0.84 -2.75
CA ILE A 59 -14.37 0.13 -1.60
C ILE A 59 -15.10 -1.12 -2.10
N TYR A 60 -14.96 -2.21 -1.37
CA TYR A 60 -15.54 -3.52 -1.71
C TYR A 60 -16.32 -4.08 -0.53
N THR A 61 -17.51 -4.60 -0.82
CA THR A 61 -18.23 -5.50 0.09
C THR A 61 -17.48 -6.83 0.23
N ILE A 62 -17.83 -7.66 1.23
CA ILE A 62 -17.17 -8.97 1.43
C ILE A 62 -17.23 -9.88 0.20
N ARG A 63 -18.36 -9.87 -0.52
CA ARG A 63 -18.53 -10.64 -1.75
C ARG A 63 -17.63 -10.12 -2.86
N GLU A 64 -17.65 -8.81 -3.12
CA GLU A 64 -16.83 -8.23 -4.19
C GLU A 64 -15.33 -8.38 -3.86
N ALA A 65 -14.97 -8.28 -2.59
CA ALA A 65 -13.61 -8.50 -2.12
C ALA A 65 -13.16 -9.96 -2.35
N PHE A 66 -14.03 -10.93 -2.07
CA PHE A 66 -13.78 -12.34 -2.39
C PHE A 66 -13.58 -12.59 -3.89
N GLU A 67 -14.27 -11.85 -4.76
CA GLU A 67 -14.09 -11.93 -6.22
C GLU A 67 -12.84 -11.17 -6.71
N ASN A 68 -12.21 -10.33 -5.87
CA ASN A 68 -11.09 -9.44 -6.22
C ASN A 68 -9.92 -9.52 -5.20
N GLN A 69 -9.68 -10.69 -4.61
CA GLN A 69 -8.82 -10.89 -3.42
C GLN A 69 -7.44 -10.22 -3.52
N GLY A 70 -6.76 -10.38 -4.67
CA GLY A 70 -5.43 -9.81 -4.92
C GLY A 70 -5.39 -8.29 -5.08
N GLN A 71 -6.54 -7.61 -5.10
CA GLN A 71 -6.64 -6.16 -5.18
C GLN A 71 -6.91 -5.51 -3.81
N ILE A 72 -7.21 -6.28 -2.78
CA ILE A 72 -7.58 -5.72 -1.48
C ILE A 72 -6.33 -5.41 -0.70
N ASP A 73 -6.16 -4.17 -0.24
CA ASP A 73 -5.00 -3.76 0.56
C ASP A 73 -5.33 -3.79 2.05
N LEU A 74 -6.48 -3.22 2.44
CA LEU A 74 -6.91 -3.15 3.83
C LEU A 74 -8.34 -3.62 4.03
N VAL A 75 -8.60 -4.04 5.26
CA VAL A 75 -9.91 -4.38 5.81
C VAL A 75 -10.13 -3.60 7.11
N PHE A 76 -11.34 -3.05 7.27
CA PHE A 76 -11.81 -2.41 8.49
C PHE A 76 -12.85 -3.26 9.20
N PHE A 77 -12.67 -3.47 10.50
CA PHE A 77 -13.65 -4.11 11.38
C PHE A 77 -13.48 -3.59 12.80
N HIS A 78 -14.41 -3.95 13.68
CA HIS A 78 -14.21 -3.81 15.13
C HIS A 78 -14.00 -5.19 15.73
N ASP A 79 -12.94 -5.36 16.52
CA ASP A 79 -12.66 -6.60 17.23
C ASP A 79 -13.73 -6.90 18.30
N ASP A 80 -14.05 -8.18 18.49
CA ASP A 80 -15.08 -8.68 19.41
C ASP A 80 -14.39 -9.65 20.39
N PRO A 81 -14.38 -9.38 21.72
CA PRO A 81 -15.25 -8.45 22.45
C PRO A 81 -14.68 -7.07 22.77
N SER A 82 -13.45 -6.75 22.35
CA SER A 82 -12.77 -5.51 22.78
C SER A 82 -13.45 -4.23 22.26
N ASN A 83 -14.23 -4.34 21.18
CA ASN A 83 -14.75 -3.22 20.39
C ASN A 83 -13.65 -2.31 19.82
N ALA A 84 -12.40 -2.77 19.75
CA ALA A 84 -11.34 -1.97 19.18
C ALA A 84 -11.53 -1.83 17.67
N PRO A 85 -11.47 -0.62 17.09
CA PRO A 85 -11.50 -0.44 15.64
C PRO A 85 -10.16 -0.85 15.04
N CYS A 86 -10.17 -1.82 14.14
CA CYS A 86 -9.00 -2.42 13.53
C CYS A 86 -8.96 -2.10 12.03
N LEU A 87 -7.80 -1.65 11.54
CA LEU A 87 -7.54 -1.45 10.11
C LEU A 87 -6.25 -2.15 9.73
N VAL A 88 -6.34 -3.19 8.91
CA VAL A 88 -5.24 -4.16 8.72
C VAL A 88 -5.25 -4.76 7.32
N SER A 89 -4.20 -5.48 6.94
CA SER A 89 -4.21 -6.26 5.68
C SER A 89 -4.98 -7.59 5.82
N PRO A 90 -5.51 -8.13 4.71
CA PRO A 90 -6.13 -9.46 4.68
C PRO A 90 -5.27 -10.57 5.29
N SER A 91 -3.97 -10.61 4.96
CA SER A 91 -3.05 -11.62 5.52
C SER A 91 -2.89 -11.52 7.03
N ALA A 92 -3.02 -10.33 7.61
CA ALA A 92 -2.96 -10.16 9.06
C ALA A 92 -4.19 -10.82 9.71
N VAL A 93 -5.40 -10.49 9.25
CA VAL A 93 -6.65 -11.07 9.82
C VAL A 93 -6.65 -12.59 9.73
N ALA A 94 -6.26 -13.14 8.59
CA ALA A 94 -6.30 -14.59 8.36
C ALA A 94 -5.39 -15.40 9.31
N GLN A 95 -4.37 -14.77 9.88
CA GLN A 95 -3.47 -15.41 10.85
C GLN A 95 -4.03 -15.41 12.27
N TYR A 96 -5.06 -14.61 12.55
CA TYR A 96 -5.68 -14.55 13.87
C TYR A 96 -6.77 -15.61 13.99
N THR A 97 -6.44 -16.68 14.70
CA THR A 97 -7.39 -17.74 15.06
C THR A 97 -8.33 -17.32 16.20
N THR A 98 -8.02 -16.22 16.88
CA THR A 98 -8.76 -15.71 18.05
C THR A 98 -9.76 -14.61 17.71
N ILE A 99 -9.67 -14.01 16.51
CA ILE A 99 -10.58 -12.95 16.08
C ILE A 99 -11.76 -13.60 15.36
N ASP A 100 -12.83 -13.88 16.11
CA ASP A 100 -14.11 -14.35 15.56
C ASP A 100 -14.93 -13.18 15.04
N ASN A 101 -14.46 -12.56 13.96
CA ASN A 101 -15.22 -11.53 13.27
C ASN A 101 -15.90 -12.13 12.01
N LYS A 102 -17.06 -11.56 11.63
CA LYS A 102 -17.82 -12.00 10.45
C LYS A 102 -17.03 -11.87 9.14
N ILE A 103 -16.00 -11.01 9.10
CA ILE A 103 -15.13 -10.86 7.92
C ILE A 103 -14.26 -12.12 7.72
N GLN A 104 -13.79 -12.73 8.81
CA GLN A 104 -13.01 -13.97 8.78
C GLN A 104 -13.91 -15.19 8.58
N THR A 105 -15.04 -15.26 9.30
CA THR A 105 -15.83 -16.49 9.47
C THR A 105 -17.05 -16.62 8.56
N ASP A 106 -17.34 -15.64 7.69
CA ASP A 106 -18.40 -15.77 6.69
C ASP A 106 -18.22 -17.06 5.85
N LEU A 107 -19.28 -17.85 5.77
CA LEU A 107 -19.23 -19.22 5.25
C LEU A 107 -18.92 -19.30 3.75
N GLN A 108 -19.18 -18.22 3.00
CA GLN A 108 -19.05 -18.21 1.54
C GLN A 108 -17.89 -17.33 1.08
N HIS A 109 -17.74 -16.15 1.67
CA HIS A 109 -16.86 -15.08 1.18
C HIS A 109 -15.84 -14.62 2.23
N GLY A 110 -15.88 -15.18 3.43
CA GLY A 110 -14.96 -14.82 4.52
C GLY A 110 -13.50 -15.03 4.14
N LEU A 111 -12.59 -14.30 4.79
CA LEU A 111 -11.15 -14.38 4.52
C LEU A 111 -10.58 -15.80 4.64
N ALA A 112 -11.19 -16.67 5.45
CA ALA A 112 -10.85 -18.10 5.52
C ALA A 112 -11.08 -18.87 4.21
N LYS A 113 -11.78 -18.28 3.23
CA LYS A 113 -12.03 -18.84 1.89
C LYS A 113 -11.13 -18.24 0.82
N TRP A 114 -10.32 -17.25 1.15
CA TRP A 114 -9.47 -16.57 0.18
C TRP A 114 -8.23 -17.42 -0.12
N GLU A 115 -7.83 -17.44 -1.39
CA GLU A 115 -6.60 -18.07 -1.88
C GLU A 115 -5.45 -17.06 -1.96
N LEU A 116 -5.77 -15.78 -2.15
CA LEU A 116 -4.82 -14.68 -2.20
C LEU A 116 -5.04 -13.73 -1.02
N LEU A 117 -4.01 -13.54 -0.22
CA LEU A 117 -4.03 -12.61 0.92
C LEU A 117 -2.88 -11.63 0.76
N THR A 118 -3.21 -10.38 0.49
CA THR A 118 -2.21 -9.31 0.45
C THR A 118 -1.68 -9.01 1.84
N THR A 119 -0.46 -8.51 1.89
CA THR A 119 0.22 -8.19 3.13
C THR A 119 0.63 -6.73 3.15
N MET A 120 0.49 -6.12 4.32
CA MET A 120 0.95 -4.78 4.62
C MET A 120 1.44 -4.73 6.06
N GLU A 121 2.37 -3.82 6.30
CA GLU A 121 2.81 -3.43 7.63
C GLU A 121 2.26 -2.04 7.94
N ILE A 122 1.80 -1.83 9.17
CA ILE A 122 1.25 -0.55 9.64
C ILE A 122 1.97 -0.16 10.93
N GLY A 123 2.22 1.14 11.12
CA GLY A 123 2.89 1.68 12.30
C GLY A 123 2.27 2.98 12.79
N VAL A 124 2.35 3.18 14.11
CA VAL A 124 2.12 4.49 14.76
C VAL A 124 3.07 5.52 14.18
N THR A 125 2.69 6.79 14.25
CA THR A 125 3.58 7.90 13.89
C THR A 125 3.37 9.07 14.84
N ASP A 126 4.37 9.95 14.93
CA ASP A 126 4.21 11.29 15.51
C ASP A 126 3.77 12.33 14.47
N ILE A 127 3.46 11.89 13.25
CA ILE A 127 3.02 12.77 12.17
C ILE A 127 1.64 13.32 12.52
N THR A 128 1.53 14.65 12.53
CA THR A 128 0.27 15.34 12.77
C THR A 128 -0.61 15.36 11.52
N ALA A 129 -1.92 15.54 11.70
CA ALA A 129 -2.85 15.73 10.58
C ALA A 129 -2.43 16.90 9.66
N GLY A 130 -1.95 18.01 10.24
CA GLY A 130 -1.47 19.16 9.45
C GLY A 130 -0.20 18.84 8.63
N GLN A 131 0.73 18.06 9.18
CA GLN A 131 1.90 17.58 8.41
C GLN A 131 1.47 16.64 7.28
N PHE A 132 0.53 15.72 7.56
CA PHE A 132 -0.05 14.86 6.55
C PHE A 132 -0.70 15.69 5.43
N GLU A 133 -1.57 16.64 5.74
CA GLU A 133 -2.25 17.51 4.77
C GLU A 133 -1.27 18.28 3.88
N GLY A 134 -0.15 18.71 4.47
CA GLY A 134 0.93 19.44 3.80
C GLY A 134 1.65 18.66 2.70
N VAL A 135 1.64 17.32 2.72
CA VAL A 135 2.29 16.50 1.68
C VAL A 135 1.58 16.66 0.33
N LYS A 136 2.28 17.17 -0.69
CA LYS A 136 1.75 17.35 -2.06
C LYS A 136 2.49 16.49 -3.10
N SER A 137 3.61 15.89 -2.74
CA SER A 137 4.47 15.11 -3.62
C SER A 137 5.06 13.88 -2.93
N TYR A 138 5.57 12.92 -3.71
CA TYR A 138 6.24 11.74 -3.17
C TYR A 138 7.53 12.08 -2.39
N PRO A 139 8.42 13.00 -2.85
CA PRO A 139 9.58 13.39 -2.05
C PRO A 139 9.23 13.95 -0.66
N GLU A 140 8.12 14.69 -0.54
CA GLU A 140 7.64 15.20 0.76
C GLU A 140 7.09 14.07 1.63
N LEU A 141 6.31 13.14 1.05
CA LEU A 141 5.83 11.94 1.74
C LEU A 141 7.00 11.15 2.31
N LYS A 142 8.00 10.86 1.46
CA LYS A 142 9.18 10.10 1.82
C LYS A 142 9.96 10.79 2.93
N THR A 143 10.21 12.09 2.81
CA THR A 143 10.89 12.88 3.85
C THR A 143 10.19 12.79 5.20
N LEU A 144 8.86 12.78 5.21
CA LEU A 144 8.07 12.71 6.43
C LEU A 144 8.12 11.31 7.07
N ILE A 145 8.04 10.27 6.25
CA ILE A 145 8.18 8.86 6.69
C ILE A 145 9.58 8.58 7.21
N ASP A 146 10.63 9.02 6.51
CA ASP A 146 12.03 8.80 6.88
C ASP A 146 12.41 9.49 8.21
N LYS A 147 11.73 10.58 8.57
CA LYS A 147 11.94 11.31 9.82
C LYS A 147 11.23 10.67 11.02
N ASP A 148 10.22 9.84 10.79
CA ASP A 148 9.47 9.17 11.85
C ASP A 148 10.17 7.86 12.24
N ASN A 149 10.62 7.78 13.50
CA ASN A 149 11.44 6.67 14.00
C ASN A 149 10.64 5.44 14.42
N HIS A 150 9.31 5.47 14.33
CA HIS A 150 8.49 4.32 14.69
C HIS A 150 8.68 3.16 13.71
N VAL A 151 8.37 1.94 14.13
CA VAL A 151 8.43 0.76 13.27
C VAL A 151 7.05 0.43 12.71
N THR A 152 7.02 -0.21 11.56
CA THR A 152 5.82 -0.87 11.03
C THR A 152 5.80 -2.33 11.48
N VAL A 153 4.61 -2.89 11.69
CA VAL A 153 4.43 -4.29 12.08
C VAL A 153 3.36 -4.95 11.22
N LYS A 154 3.48 -6.27 11.03
CA LYS A 154 2.43 -7.10 10.41
C LYS A 154 1.43 -7.48 11.51
N GLY A 155 0.22 -6.95 11.49
CA GLY A 155 -0.79 -7.39 12.46
C GLY A 155 -1.98 -6.46 12.69
N GLU A 156 -2.75 -6.81 13.73
CA GLU A 156 -3.86 -6.02 14.26
C GLU A 156 -3.38 -4.62 14.62
N TYR A 157 -4.00 -3.63 13.99
CA TYR A 157 -3.69 -2.25 14.25
C TYR A 157 -4.94 -1.52 14.70
N GLN A 158 -4.98 -1.23 16.00
CA GLN A 158 -6.04 -0.46 16.63
C GLN A 158 -5.87 1.01 16.26
N ILE A 159 -6.85 1.54 15.54
CA ILE A 159 -6.82 2.90 15.04
C ILE A 159 -7.56 3.86 15.97
N SER A 160 -7.29 5.16 15.82
CA SER A 160 -7.95 6.21 16.59
C SER A 160 -8.16 7.43 15.71
N ALA A 161 -9.29 8.12 15.91
CA ALA A 161 -9.59 9.35 15.19
C ALA A 161 -8.55 10.43 15.51
N GLY A 162 -8.18 11.23 14.50
CA GLY A 162 -7.18 12.28 14.58
C GLY A 162 -5.73 11.79 14.54
N LYS A 163 -5.49 10.49 14.31
CA LYS A 163 -4.13 9.92 14.20
C LYS A 163 -3.74 9.67 12.75
N VAL A 164 -2.42 9.74 12.51
CA VAL A 164 -1.79 9.37 11.24
C VAL A 164 -0.97 8.11 11.46
N TYR A 165 -1.06 7.20 10.51
CA TYR A 165 -0.35 5.93 10.50
C TYR A 165 0.48 5.82 9.23
N LYS A 166 1.68 5.26 9.35
CA LYS A 166 2.48 4.90 8.17
C LYS A 166 2.27 3.45 7.85
N PHE A 167 2.39 3.13 6.57
CA PHE A 167 2.30 1.76 6.12
C PHE A 167 3.30 1.47 5.01
N LYS A 168 3.58 0.18 4.88
CA LYS A 168 4.35 -0.40 3.79
C LYS A 168 3.57 -1.55 3.20
N THR A 169 3.35 -1.50 1.90
CA THR A 169 2.67 -2.56 1.14
C THR A 169 3.61 -3.73 0.87
N GLY A 170 3.07 -4.90 0.53
CA GLY A 170 3.86 -6.09 0.18
C GLY A 170 4.75 -5.92 -1.06
N ASN A 171 4.49 -4.92 -1.91
CA ASN A 171 5.34 -4.51 -3.02
C ASN A 171 6.26 -3.32 -2.66
N GLU A 172 6.53 -3.12 -1.37
CA GLU A 172 7.51 -2.17 -0.84
C GLU A 172 7.16 -0.69 -1.08
N LYS A 173 5.90 -0.39 -1.39
CA LYS A 173 5.41 0.99 -1.53
C LYS A 173 4.99 1.56 -0.18
N TRP A 174 5.44 2.77 0.10
CA TRP A 174 5.18 3.48 1.35
C TRP A 174 4.00 4.44 1.24
N GLY A 175 3.30 4.64 2.36
CA GLY A 175 2.24 5.62 2.45
C GLY A 175 1.86 6.03 3.86
N LEU A 176 0.94 6.98 3.93
CA LEU A 176 0.32 7.47 5.15
C LEU A 176 -1.21 7.34 5.06
N ILE A 177 -1.84 7.03 6.19
CA ILE A 177 -3.29 7.03 6.39
C ILE A 177 -3.60 7.99 7.53
N SER A 178 -4.48 8.96 7.30
CA SER A 178 -5.02 9.82 8.35
C SER A 178 -6.44 9.41 8.69
N ILE A 179 -6.71 9.07 9.95
CA ILE A 179 -8.05 8.70 10.40
C ILE A 179 -8.81 9.95 10.82
N ILE A 180 -9.87 10.26 10.09
CA ILE A 180 -10.69 11.46 10.30
C ILE A 180 -11.74 11.20 11.38
N ALA A 181 -12.46 10.10 11.27
CA ALA A 181 -13.57 9.76 12.16
C ALA A 181 -13.75 8.25 12.28
N LEU A 182 -14.29 7.84 13.43
CA LEU A 182 -14.67 6.46 13.74
C LEU A 182 -16.07 6.48 14.36
N ASP A 183 -16.86 5.47 14.03
CA ASP A 183 -18.20 5.26 14.58
C ASP A 183 -18.54 3.78 14.71
N GLY A 184 -19.48 3.46 15.61
CA GLY A 184 -19.96 2.10 15.87
C GLY A 184 -19.09 1.27 16.81
N ASN A 185 -19.28 -0.05 16.76
CA ASN A 185 -18.57 -1.04 17.58
C ASN A 185 -18.71 -2.45 16.97
N ALA A 186 -18.29 -3.51 17.67
CA ALA A 186 -18.33 -4.87 17.14
C ALA A 186 -19.73 -5.47 17.00
N LYS A 187 -20.75 -4.86 17.62
CA LYS A 187 -22.14 -5.34 17.64
C LYS A 187 -23.08 -4.52 16.76
N THR A 188 -22.73 -3.28 16.42
CA THR A 188 -23.54 -2.39 15.57
C THR A 188 -22.83 -2.06 14.27
N SER A 189 -23.56 -1.53 13.29
CA SER A 189 -22.95 -0.88 12.14
C SER A 189 -22.01 0.24 12.61
N GLY A 190 -20.89 0.37 11.92
CA GLY A 190 -19.86 1.36 12.22
C GLY A 190 -19.08 1.73 10.97
N THR A 191 -18.34 2.83 11.04
CA THR A 191 -17.56 3.34 9.91
C THR A 191 -16.20 3.87 10.35
N VAL A 192 -15.25 3.88 9.41
CA VAL A 192 -14.03 4.68 9.47
C VAL A 192 -14.00 5.60 8.26
N ALA A 193 -13.75 6.89 8.50
CA ALA A 193 -13.42 7.86 7.47
C ALA A 193 -11.92 8.15 7.49
N MET A 194 -11.25 8.08 6.35
CA MET A 194 -9.80 8.28 6.26
C MET A 194 -9.35 8.95 4.97
N ASP A 195 -8.20 9.61 5.03
CA ASP A 195 -7.44 10.07 3.87
C ASP A 195 -6.19 9.20 3.69
N VAL A 196 -5.77 9.00 2.44
CA VAL A 196 -4.64 8.13 2.09
C VAL A 196 -3.70 8.85 1.13
N LYS A 197 -2.40 8.71 1.37
CA LYS A 197 -1.32 9.13 0.46
C LYS A 197 -0.34 7.99 0.27
N ILE A 198 -0.13 7.54 -0.96
CA ILE A 198 0.67 6.35 -1.27
C ILE A 198 1.58 6.58 -2.48
N GLN A 199 2.79 6.05 -2.39
CA GLN A 199 3.73 5.95 -3.50
C GLN A 199 3.14 5.08 -4.63
N LYS A 200 3.17 5.57 -5.86
CA LYS A 200 2.76 4.82 -7.05
C LYS A 200 3.81 3.78 -7.47
#